data_AF-A0A3C1NIZ1-F1
#
_entry.id   AF-A0A3C1NIZ1-F1
#
_cell.length_a   1.000
_cell.length_b   1.000
_cell.length_c   1.000
_cell.angle_alpha   90.00
_cell.angle_beta   90.00
_cell.angle_gamma   90.00
#
_symmetry.space_group_name_H-M   'P 1'
#
loop_
_entity.id
_entity.type
_entity.pdbx_description
1 polymer ?
#
loop_
_entity_poly.entity_id
_entity_poly.type
_entity_poly.pdbx_seq_one_letter_code
_entity_poly.pdbx_strand_id
1 'polypeptide(L)'
;MKTLSFAREEWREYKLGEGYVNDFRLEVSNFGRVRTYNRLNKGKELRASMVNGYRIIRLKMFRARNPKSAEKLAAMKAEIERVFRGIQEMRKILKSKRKPEELKRRIPAQLEKATEELKVLKKAYVKAYAADLKSRTEYFAHLIHRLVAECFIPKESEDKIIVAHIDYDKLNNKVNNLKWLTQEESLVHQQNSPMVIADRARKKALVRTSPTSSKLTVTKVMYLKKLIKEGVPARTLAKQFKITETQIHRIKRNENWAYVEAAK
;
A
#
# COMPACT_ATOMS: atom_id res chain seq x y z
N MET A 1 8.75 9.18 26.26
CA MET A 1 7.32 9.10 25.85
C MET A 1 6.69 7.97 26.63
N LYS A 2 5.75 8.26 27.53
CA LYS A 2 5.05 7.24 28.33
C LYS A 2 4.15 6.43 27.39
N THR A 3 4.49 5.17 27.14
CA THR A 3 3.59 4.20 26.50
C THR A 3 2.42 3.98 27.45
N LEU A 4 1.29 4.65 27.18
CA LEU A 4 0.03 4.32 27.84
C LEU A 4 -0.30 2.86 27.44
N SER A 5 -0.12 1.95 28.40
CA SER A 5 -0.64 0.60 28.29
C SER A 5 -2.16 0.69 28.42
N PHE A 6 -2.89 0.17 27.44
CA PHE A 6 -4.33 0.03 27.62
C PHE A 6 -4.59 -1.09 28.64
N ALA A 7 -5.68 -0.96 29.40
CA ALA A 7 -6.12 -2.06 30.27
C ALA A 7 -6.44 -3.29 29.40
N ARG A 8 -5.89 -4.46 29.77
CA ARG A 8 -6.03 -5.75 29.04
C ARG A 8 -5.39 -5.78 27.64
N GLU A 9 -4.35 -4.99 27.41
CA GLU A 9 -3.56 -5.15 26.20
C GLU A 9 -2.67 -6.39 26.28
N GLU A 10 -2.80 -7.25 25.28
CA GLU A 10 -1.96 -8.43 25.10
C GLU A 10 -1.11 -8.25 23.84
N TRP A 11 0.15 -8.65 23.93
CA TRP A 11 1.11 -8.62 22.82
C TRP A 11 1.46 -10.05 22.41
N ARG A 12 1.38 -10.34 21.11
CA ARG A 12 1.77 -11.62 20.52
C ARG A 12 2.84 -11.43 19.46
N GLU A 13 3.80 -12.34 19.42
CA GLU A 13 4.84 -12.36 18.40
C GLU A 13 4.27 -12.85 17.06
N TYR A 14 4.57 -12.13 15.99
CA TYR A 14 4.20 -12.50 14.63
C TYR A 14 5.40 -13.15 13.93
N LYS A 15 5.18 -14.36 13.37
CA LYS A 15 6.21 -15.10 12.63
C LYS A 15 6.42 -14.47 11.25
N LEU A 16 7.55 -13.79 11.06
CA LEU A 16 7.89 -13.10 9.81
C LEU A 16 8.33 -14.03 8.66
N GLY A 17 8.45 -15.33 8.91
CA GLY A 17 8.97 -16.33 7.98
C GLY A 17 10.43 -16.71 8.25
N GLU A 18 10.89 -17.77 7.59
CA GLU A 18 12.23 -18.33 7.76
C GLU A 18 13.21 -17.83 6.68
N GLY A 19 14.52 -17.94 6.94
CA GLY A 19 15.56 -17.64 5.95
C GLY A 19 15.99 -16.17 5.85
N TYR A 20 15.51 -15.31 6.76
CA TYR A 20 15.96 -13.92 6.88
C TYR A 20 17.17 -13.79 7.82
N VAL A 21 18.13 -12.94 7.44
CA VAL A 21 19.33 -12.64 8.25
C VAL A 21 19.05 -11.57 9.30
N ASN A 22 17.93 -10.84 9.16
CA ASN A 22 17.55 -9.80 10.09
C ASN A 22 17.15 -10.42 11.43
N ASP A 23 17.86 -10.06 12.50
CA ASP A 23 17.40 -10.26 13.87
C ASP A 23 16.29 -9.24 14.17
N PHE A 24 15.07 -9.60 13.75
CA PHE A 24 13.90 -8.74 13.79
C PHE A 24 12.72 -9.51 14.35
N ARG A 25 12.24 -9.08 15.52
CA ARG A 25 11.01 -9.61 16.11
C ARG A 25 9.90 -8.57 16.02
N LEU A 26 8.76 -8.99 15.50
CA LEU A 26 7.57 -8.18 15.36
C LEU A 26 6.54 -8.65 16.37
N GLU A 27 6.03 -7.73 17.18
CA GLU A 27 4.94 -8.01 18.10
C GLU A 27 3.74 -7.14 17.78
N VAL A 28 2.56 -7.77 17.81
CA VAL A 28 1.28 -7.17 17.48
C VAL A 28 0.41 -7.22 18.73
N SER A 29 -0.25 -6.12 19.04
CA SER A 29 -1.18 -6.02 20.16
C SER A 29 -2.62 -6.26 19.72
N ASN A 30 -3.45 -6.78 20.62
CA ASN A 30 -4.90 -6.95 20.40
C ASN A 30 -5.65 -5.62 20.16
N PHE A 31 -5.03 -4.47 20.44
CA PHE A 31 -5.56 -3.13 20.11
C PHE A 31 -5.12 -2.61 18.72
N GLY A 32 -4.37 -3.40 17.94
CA GLY A 32 -3.88 -2.99 16.64
C GLY A 32 -2.66 -2.07 16.70
N ARG A 33 -1.87 -2.18 17.77
CA ARG A 33 -0.53 -1.58 17.86
C ARG A 33 0.52 -2.59 17.43
N VAL A 34 1.65 -2.09 16.94
CA VAL A 34 2.74 -2.94 16.46
C VAL A 34 4.06 -2.39 16.98
N ARG A 35 4.90 -3.25 17.54
CA ARG A 35 6.23 -2.88 18.04
C ARG A 35 7.29 -3.82 17.50
N THR A 36 8.52 -3.33 17.48
CA THR A 36 9.64 -4.09 16.91
C THR A 36 10.81 -4.17 17.86
N TYR A 37 11.49 -5.30 17.78
CA TYR A 37 12.71 -5.58 18.50
C TYR A 37 13.81 -5.87 17.50
N ASN A 38 14.90 -5.14 17.60
CA ASN A 38 16.16 -5.40 16.93
C ASN A 38 17.30 -4.97 17.85
N ARG A 39 18.55 -5.15 17.43
CA ARG A 39 19.73 -4.76 18.22
C ARG A 39 19.72 -3.31 18.73
N LEU A 40 19.07 -2.38 18.00
CA LEU A 40 19.02 -0.95 18.32
C LEU A 40 17.70 -0.53 19.01
N ASN A 41 16.60 -1.23 18.74
CA ASN A 41 15.25 -0.91 19.16
C ASN A 41 14.74 -2.01 20.06
N LYS A 42 14.46 -1.71 21.33
CA LYS A 42 13.95 -2.67 22.31
C LYS A 42 12.46 -2.44 22.55
N GLY A 43 11.62 -2.79 21.58
CA GLY A 43 10.16 -2.70 21.72
C GLY A 43 9.57 -1.34 21.39
N LYS A 44 10.21 -0.58 20.50
CA LYS A 44 9.68 0.70 20.02
C LYS A 44 8.44 0.46 19.16
N GLU A 45 7.36 1.16 19.48
CA GLU A 45 6.13 1.15 18.68
C GLU A 45 6.39 1.75 17.28
N LEU A 46 5.92 1.06 16.26
CA LEU A 46 6.03 1.50 14.88
C LEU A 46 4.89 2.45 14.54
N ARG A 47 5.24 3.58 13.92
CA ARG A 47 4.26 4.43 13.24
C ARG A 47 3.94 3.81 11.89
N ALA A 48 2.72 3.35 11.73
CA ALA A 48 2.23 2.79 10.47
C ALA A 48 2.03 3.88 9.41
N SER A 49 2.19 3.48 8.15
CA SER A 49 1.84 4.31 7.00
C SER A 49 0.41 3.99 6.54
N MET A 50 -0.13 4.78 5.61
CA MET A 50 -1.50 4.63 5.12
C MET A 50 -1.52 4.18 3.65
N VAL A 51 -2.38 3.21 3.32
CA VAL A 51 -2.67 2.77 1.93
C VAL A 51 -4.16 2.48 1.81
N ASN A 52 -4.85 3.12 0.86
CA ASN A 52 -6.29 2.92 0.59
C ASN A 52 -7.21 3.03 1.83
N GLY A 53 -6.81 3.87 2.79
CA GLY A 53 -7.51 4.07 4.07
C GLY A 53 -7.15 3.07 5.17
N TYR A 54 -6.26 2.10 4.92
CA TYR A 54 -5.78 1.13 5.92
C TYR A 54 -4.39 1.48 6.45
N ARG A 55 -4.12 1.10 7.71
CA ARG A 55 -2.78 1.16 8.30
C ARG A 55 -1.93 -0.03 7.82
N ILE A 56 -0.74 0.26 7.32
CA ILE A 56 0.22 -0.72 6.79
C ILE A 56 1.60 -0.57 7.46
N ILE A 57 2.24 -1.70 7.74
CA ILE A 57 3.65 -1.76 8.09
C ILE A 57 4.49 -2.16 6.88
N ARG A 58 5.64 -1.52 6.72
CA ARG A 58 6.59 -1.82 5.63
C ARG A 58 7.97 -2.01 6.23
N LEU A 59 8.50 -3.22 6.11
CA LEU A 59 9.79 -3.62 6.64
C LEU A 59 10.68 -4.10 5.50
N LYS A 60 11.98 -3.87 5.61
CA LYS A 60 12.98 -4.43 4.70
C LYS A 60 13.61 -5.65 5.36
N MET A 61 13.42 -6.80 4.74
CA MET A 61 13.99 -8.07 5.14
C MET A 61 15.11 -8.41 4.15
N PHE A 62 16.14 -9.11 4.62
CA PHE A 62 17.28 -9.50 3.80
C PHE A 62 17.49 -11.00 3.88
N ARG A 63 17.54 -11.66 2.73
CA ARG A 63 17.96 -13.06 2.65
C ARG A 63 19.47 -13.21 2.83
N ALA A 64 19.89 -14.43 3.13
CA ALA A 64 21.29 -14.80 3.17
C ALA A 64 22.00 -14.46 1.85
N ARG A 65 23.25 -14.01 1.96
CA ARG A 65 24.07 -13.69 0.79
C ARG A 65 24.47 -14.97 0.07
N ASN A 66 24.37 -14.98 -1.25
CA ASN A 66 24.88 -16.07 -2.08
C ASN A 66 26.41 -16.22 -1.91
N PRO A 67 26.95 -17.44 -1.72
CA PRO A 67 28.40 -17.68 -1.55
C PRO A 67 29.30 -16.93 -2.54
N LYS A 68 28.98 -16.98 -3.84
CA LYS A 68 29.77 -16.29 -4.89
C LYS A 68 29.84 -14.78 -4.69
N SER A 69 28.72 -14.16 -4.31
CA SER A 69 28.67 -12.73 -4.00
C SER A 69 29.42 -12.40 -2.71
N ALA A 70 29.41 -13.31 -1.73
CA ALA A 70 30.14 -13.16 -0.48
C ALA A 70 31.65 -13.17 -0.70
N GLU A 71 32.16 -14.14 -1.47
CA GLU A 71 33.58 -14.24 -1.84
C GLU A 71 34.05 -13.01 -2.60
N LYS A 72 33.28 -12.57 -3.61
CA LYS A 72 33.59 -11.36 -4.38
C LYS A 72 33.71 -10.13 -3.50
N LEU A 73 32.75 -9.90 -2.60
CA LEU A 73 32.79 -8.75 -1.69
C LEU A 73 33.91 -8.86 -0.66
N ALA A 74 34.24 -10.07 -0.21
CA ALA A 74 35.36 -10.31 0.69
C ALA A 74 36.70 -9.99 0.00
N ALA A 75 36.89 -10.41 -1.26
CA ALA A 75 38.08 -10.10 -2.05
C ALA A 75 38.24 -8.58 -2.25
N MET A 76 37.17 -7.88 -2.64
CA MET A 76 37.21 -6.42 -2.79
C MET A 76 37.51 -5.71 -1.45
N LYS A 77 36.97 -6.23 -0.34
CA LYS A 77 37.26 -5.68 1.00
C LYS A 77 38.71 -5.89 1.40
N ALA A 78 39.28 -7.07 1.13
CA ALA A 78 40.68 -7.38 1.40
C ALA A 78 41.64 -6.50 0.58
N GLU A 79 41.29 -6.23 -0.68
CA GLU A 79 42.05 -5.32 -1.54
C GLU A 79 42.03 -3.88 -1.01
N ILE A 80 40.86 -3.37 -0.62
CA ILE A 80 40.72 -2.07 0.03
C ILE A 80 41.57 -1.99 1.30
N GLU A 81 41.57 -3.04 2.12
CA GLU A 81 42.34 -3.09 3.35
C GLU A 81 43.86 -3.16 3.12
N ARG A 82 44.31 -3.86 2.07
CA ARG A 82 45.72 -3.88 1.64
C ARG A 82 46.19 -2.49 1.26
N VAL A 83 45.46 -1.80 0.38
CA VAL A 83 45.80 -0.43 -0.06
C VAL A 83 45.73 0.55 1.12
N PHE A 84 44.72 0.41 1.99
CA PHE A 84 44.60 1.22 3.19
C PHE A 84 45.78 1.04 4.16
N ARG A 85 46.24 -0.19 4.39
CA ARG A 85 47.44 -0.47 5.20
C ARG A 85 48.69 0.16 4.60
N GLY A 86 48.90 0.03 3.28
CA GLY A 86 50.03 0.68 2.60
C GLY A 86 50.01 2.21 2.76
N ILE A 87 48.83 2.84 2.67
CA ILE A 87 48.66 4.28 2.94
C ILE A 87 49.02 4.64 4.38
N GLN A 88 48.62 3.83 5.36
CA GLN A 88 48.97 4.07 6.78
C GLN A 88 50.48 3.99 7.00
N GLU A 89 51.16 3.01 6.40
CA GLU A 89 52.61 2.85 6.47
C GLU A 89 53.33 4.05 5.83
N MET A 90 52.92 4.46 4.62
CA MET A 90 53.48 5.64 3.95
C MET A 90 53.31 6.92 4.79
N ARG A 91 52.14 7.11 5.41
CA ARG A 91 51.89 8.24 6.33
C ARG A 91 52.76 8.17 7.58
N LYS A 92 53.00 6.98 8.13
CA LYS A 92 53.89 6.76 9.28
C LYS A 92 55.33 7.10 8.95
N ILE A 93 55.82 6.68 7.78
CA ILE A 93 57.16 7.01 7.28
C ILE A 93 57.29 8.53 7.10
N LEU A 94 56.28 9.19 6.51
CA LEU A 94 56.24 10.65 6.40
C LEU A 94 56.14 11.39 7.74
N LYS A 95 55.94 10.74 8.88
CA LYS A 95 55.92 11.38 10.21
C LYS A 95 57.22 11.18 11.00
N SER A 96 58.11 10.27 10.60
CA SER A 96 59.36 9.99 11.33
C SER A 96 60.35 11.17 11.28
N LYS A 97 61.30 11.28 12.23
CA LYS A 97 62.27 12.41 12.27
C LYS A 97 63.51 12.20 11.39
N ARG A 98 63.93 10.95 11.16
CA ARG A 98 65.03 10.58 10.26
C ARG A 98 64.44 10.04 8.95
N LYS A 99 64.51 10.82 7.87
CA LYS A 99 64.05 10.41 6.53
C LYS A 99 65.08 10.74 5.47
N PRO A 100 65.53 9.76 4.67
CA PRO A 100 66.27 9.98 3.43
C PRO A 100 65.57 10.98 2.49
N GLU A 101 66.32 11.90 1.87
CA GLU A 101 65.82 12.93 0.92
C GLU A 101 64.99 12.33 -0.22
N GLU A 102 65.39 11.16 -0.73
CA GLU A 102 64.74 10.48 -1.86
C GLU A 102 63.30 10.03 -1.52
N LEU A 103 63.07 9.63 -0.27
CA LEU A 103 61.75 9.24 0.23
C LEU A 103 60.82 10.45 0.40
N LYS A 104 61.36 11.66 0.64
CA LYS A 104 60.56 12.90 0.68
C LYS A 104 59.98 13.25 -0.69
N ARG A 105 60.64 12.89 -1.79
CA ARG A 105 60.17 13.16 -3.16
C ARG A 105 59.20 12.09 -3.67
N ARG A 106 59.48 10.80 -3.43
CA ARG A 106 58.69 9.69 -4.00
C ARG A 106 57.41 9.38 -3.23
N ILE A 107 57.45 9.41 -1.89
CA ILE A 107 56.31 8.99 -1.06
C ILE A 107 55.07 9.88 -1.27
N PRO A 108 55.15 11.22 -1.37
CA PRO A 108 53.95 12.04 -1.61
C PRO A 108 53.23 11.68 -2.91
N ALA A 109 53.97 11.46 -4.01
CA ALA A 109 53.40 11.06 -5.29
C ALA A 109 52.80 9.64 -5.23
N GLN A 110 53.44 8.70 -4.53
CA GLN A 110 52.89 7.36 -4.30
C GLN A 110 51.65 7.39 -3.41
N LEU A 111 51.65 8.24 -2.39
CA LEU A 111 50.53 8.44 -1.48
C LEU A 111 49.32 8.99 -2.22
N GLU A 112 49.51 10.00 -3.08
CA GLU A 112 48.45 10.56 -3.92
C GLU A 112 47.85 9.48 -4.83
N LYS A 113 48.69 8.74 -5.56
CA LYS A 113 48.25 7.63 -6.42
C LYS A 113 47.47 6.57 -5.64
N ALA A 114 47.99 6.12 -4.51
CA ALA A 114 47.32 5.13 -3.66
C ALA A 114 45.99 5.66 -3.07
N THR A 115 45.90 6.96 -2.75
CA THR A 115 44.66 7.55 -2.26
C THR A 115 43.57 7.60 -3.34
N GLU A 116 43.94 7.90 -4.59
CA GLU A 116 42.99 7.86 -5.72
C GLU A 116 42.58 6.42 -6.04
N GLU A 117 43.52 5.46 -6.01
CA GLU A 117 43.22 4.03 -6.12
C GLU A 117 42.21 3.58 -5.05
N LEU A 118 42.47 3.93 -3.78
CA LEU A 118 41.56 3.60 -2.66
C LEU A 118 40.16 4.18 -2.88
N LYS A 119 40.06 5.39 -3.42
CA LYS A 119 38.79 6.06 -3.72
C LYS A 119 38.02 5.32 -4.83
N VAL A 120 38.70 4.92 -5.90
CA VAL A 120 38.11 4.12 -6.99
C VAL A 120 37.63 2.76 -6.47
N LEU A 121 38.48 2.05 -5.71
CA LEU A 121 38.14 0.76 -5.11
C LEU A 121 36.94 0.86 -4.16
N LYS A 122 36.90 1.87 -3.29
CA LYS A 122 35.75 2.12 -2.41
C LYS A 122 34.47 2.39 -3.20
N LYS A 123 34.55 3.18 -4.28
CA LYS A 123 33.39 3.45 -5.15
C LYS A 123 32.88 2.17 -5.81
N ALA A 124 33.78 1.33 -6.32
CA ALA A 124 33.43 0.04 -6.90
C ALA A 124 32.80 -0.90 -5.86
N TYR A 125 33.38 -0.98 -4.65
CA TYR A 125 32.85 -1.80 -3.55
C TYR A 125 31.44 -1.35 -3.13
N VAL A 126 31.21 -0.04 -2.95
CA VAL A 126 29.87 0.47 -2.60
C VAL A 126 28.85 0.13 -3.69
N LYS A 127 29.22 0.25 -4.97
CA LYS A 127 28.35 -0.13 -6.09
C LYS A 127 28.02 -1.62 -6.08
N ALA A 128 29.03 -2.48 -5.90
CA ALA A 128 28.85 -3.94 -5.83
C ALA A 128 28.00 -4.35 -4.61
N TYR A 129 28.28 -3.75 -3.45
CA TYR A 129 27.54 -3.99 -2.22
C TYR A 129 26.08 -3.52 -2.33
N ALA A 130 25.82 -2.37 -2.96
CA ALA A 130 24.46 -1.89 -3.18
C ALA A 130 23.66 -2.79 -4.14
N ALA A 131 24.30 -3.32 -5.19
CA ALA A 131 23.68 -4.30 -6.10
C ALA A 131 23.34 -5.61 -5.37
N ASP A 132 24.29 -6.14 -4.59
CA ASP A 132 24.07 -7.31 -3.73
C ASP A 132 22.93 -7.06 -2.73
N LEU A 133 22.96 -5.93 -2.02
CA LEU A 133 21.92 -5.53 -1.07
C LEU A 133 20.55 -5.49 -1.73
N LYS A 134 20.43 -4.86 -2.90
CA LYS A 134 19.18 -4.80 -3.66
C LYS A 134 18.68 -6.20 -4.03
N SER A 135 19.57 -7.08 -4.50
CA SER A 135 19.20 -8.45 -4.91
C SER A 135 18.65 -9.31 -3.76
N ARG A 136 19.12 -9.08 -2.53
CA ARG A 136 18.66 -9.81 -1.33
C ARG A 136 17.55 -9.11 -0.56
N THR A 137 17.16 -7.90 -0.95
CA THR A 137 16.13 -7.13 -0.24
C THR A 137 14.76 -7.66 -0.61
N GLU A 138 14.01 -8.11 0.40
CA GLU A 138 12.58 -8.37 0.30
C GLU A 138 11.82 -7.33 1.10
N TYR A 139 10.69 -6.89 0.55
CA TYR A 139 9.83 -5.91 1.20
C TYR A 139 8.66 -6.63 1.85
N PHE A 140 8.64 -6.63 3.18
CA PHE A 140 7.53 -7.13 3.95
C PHE A 140 6.51 -6.00 4.14
N ALA A 141 5.39 -6.05 3.42
CA ALA A 141 4.34 -5.05 3.46
C ALA A 141 3.01 -5.70 3.89
N HIS A 142 2.58 -5.46 5.14
CA HIS A 142 1.41 -6.11 5.72
C HIS A 142 0.45 -5.11 6.37
N LEU A 143 -0.85 -5.34 6.17
CA LEU A 143 -1.92 -4.53 6.77
C LEU A 143 -2.07 -4.89 8.25
N ILE A 144 -2.21 -3.88 9.11
CA ILE A 144 -2.22 -4.11 10.56
C ILE A 144 -3.43 -4.95 10.99
N HIS A 145 -4.63 -4.67 10.47
CA HIS A 145 -5.80 -5.48 10.82
C HIS A 145 -5.60 -6.96 10.49
N ARG A 146 -4.92 -7.26 9.38
CA ARG A 146 -4.63 -8.64 9.00
C ARG A 146 -3.64 -9.30 9.95
N LEU A 147 -2.58 -8.58 10.33
CA LEU A 147 -1.62 -9.07 11.35
C LEU A 147 -2.29 -9.33 12.71
N VAL A 148 -3.21 -8.45 13.13
CA VAL A 148 -3.99 -8.64 14.36
C VAL A 148 -4.87 -9.89 14.24
N ALA A 149 -5.59 -10.03 13.12
CA ALA A 149 -6.44 -11.20 12.91
C ALA A 149 -5.64 -12.51 12.89
N GLU A 150 -4.49 -12.54 12.21
CA GLU A 150 -3.61 -13.71 12.14
C GLU A 150 -3.00 -14.08 13.52
N CYS A 151 -2.74 -13.10 14.39
CA CYS A 151 -2.21 -13.35 15.74
C CYS A 151 -3.27 -13.76 16.77
N PHE A 152 -4.48 -13.21 16.68
CA PHE A 152 -5.46 -13.28 17.77
C PHE A 152 -6.76 -14.01 17.42
N ILE A 153 -7.10 -14.15 16.13
CA ILE A 153 -8.36 -14.73 15.68
C ILE A 153 -8.05 -16.04 14.95
N PRO A 154 -8.35 -17.20 15.55
CA PRO A 154 -8.19 -18.47 14.86
C PRO A 154 -9.10 -18.52 13.63
N LYS A 155 -8.58 -19.08 12.52
CA LYS A 155 -9.40 -19.31 11.33
C LYS A 155 -10.29 -20.53 11.56
N GLU A 156 -11.58 -20.37 11.30
CA GLU A 156 -12.57 -21.46 11.41
C GLU A 156 -12.56 -22.39 10.18
N SER A 157 -12.26 -21.85 9.00
CA SER A 157 -12.16 -22.59 7.74
C SER A 157 -11.09 -21.94 6.85
N GLU A 158 -10.51 -22.74 5.95
CA GLU A 158 -9.52 -22.27 4.96
C GLU A 158 -10.13 -21.31 3.93
N ASP A 159 -11.46 -21.39 3.72
CA ASP A 159 -12.19 -20.50 2.79
C ASP A 159 -12.28 -19.06 3.30
N LYS A 160 -12.07 -18.85 4.61
CA LYS A 160 -12.12 -17.52 5.23
C LYS A 160 -10.79 -16.80 5.07
N ILE A 161 -10.60 -16.24 3.88
CA ILE A 161 -9.34 -15.61 3.44
C ILE A 161 -9.31 -14.10 3.74
N ILE A 162 -10.48 -13.44 3.85
CA ILE A 162 -10.59 -11.97 3.95
C ILE A 162 -10.78 -11.54 5.39
N VAL A 163 -10.07 -10.51 5.84
CA VAL A 163 -10.32 -9.88 7.15
C VAL A 163 -11.14 -8.61 6.94
N ALA A 164 -12.27 -8.49 7.65
CA ALA A 164 -13.15 -7.33 7.58
C ALA A 164 -13.31 -6.65 8.94
N HIS A 165 -13.50 -5.33 8.91
CA HIS A 165 -13.89 -4.51 10.06
C HIS A 165 -15.41 -4.56 10.24
N ILE A 166 -15.87 -4.94 11.43
CA ILE A 166 -17.29 -5.10 11.75
C ILE A 166 -18.00 -3.73 11.72
N ASP A 167 -17.36 -2.68 12.23
CA ASP A 167 -17.85 -1.30 12.26
C ASP A 167 -17.65 -0.51 10.97
N TYR A 168 -17.04 -1.10 9.94
CA TYR A 168 -16.65 -0.46 8.68
C TYR A 168 -15.58 0.65 8.79
N ASP A 169 -14.99 0.88 9.97
CA ASP A 169 -13.85 1.79 10.17
C ASP A 169 -12.52 1.06 10.01
N LYS A 170 -11.85 1.33 8.89
CA LYS A 170 -10.55 0.78 8.50
C LYS A 170 -9.40 1.11 9.46
N LEU A 171 -9.58 2.09 10.35
CA LEU A 171 -8.59 2.51 11.34
C LEU A 171 -8.75 1.79 12.68
N ASN A 172 -9.93 1.24 12.98
CA ASN A 172 -10.23 0.53 14.21
C ASN A 172 -9.73 -0.93 14.15
N ASN A 173 -8.43 -1.12 14.35
CA ASN A 173 -7.78 -2.43 14.23
C ASN A 173 -7.80 -3.26 15.53
N LYS A 174 -8.77 -3.03 16.42
CA LYS A 174 -8.92 -3.85 17.64
C LYS A 174 -9.41 -5.24 17.27
N VAL A 175 -8.93 -6.28 17.96
CA VAL A 175 -9.29 -7.68 17.69
C VAL A 175 -10.80 -7.91 17.66
N ASN A 176 -11.55 -7.28 18.57
CA ASN A 176 -13.01 -7.42 18.67
C ASN A 176 -13.78 -6.79 17.51
N ASN A 177 -13.14 -5.92 16.73
CA ASN A 177 -13.71 -5.30 15.55
C ASN A 177 -13.35 -6.04 14.25
N LEU A 178 -12.55 -7.11 14.33
CA LEU A 178 -12.07 -7.84 13.17
C LEU A 178 -12.70 -9.22 13.11
N LYS A 179 -12.97 -9.70 11.90
CA LYS A 179 -13.43 -11.06 11.65
C LYS A 179 -12.90 -11.60 10.32
N TRP A 180 -12.66 -12.91 10.28
CA TRP A 180 -12.39 -13.62 9.03
C TRP A 180 -13.70 -13.90 8.30
N LEU A 181 -13.72 -13.61 7.00
CA LEU A 181 -14.85 -13.79 6.11
C LEU A 181 -14.44 -14.56 4.85
N THR A 182 -15.39 -15.31 4.28
CA THR A 182 -15.31 -15.80 2.91
C THR A 182 -15.50 -14.66 1.91
N GLN A 183 -15.27 -14.92 0.63
CA GLN A 183 -15.51 -13.93 -0.43
C GLN A 183 -16.99 -13.51 -0.48
N GLU A 184 -17.91 -14.46 -0.38
CA GLU A 184 -19.35 -14.21 -0.41
C GLU A 184 -19.81 -13.39 0.81
N GLU A 185 -19.36 -13.77 2.01
CA GLU A 185 -19.67 -13.04 3.23
C GLU A 185 -19.12 -11.60 3.19
N SER A 186 -17.92 -11.41 2.63
CA SER A 186 -17.33 -10.08 2.47
C SER A 186 -18.15 -9.20 1.52
N LEU A 187 -18.68 -9.77 0.43
CA LEU A 187 -19.55 -9.03 -0.48
C LEU A 187 -20.84 -8.59 0.22
N VAL A 188 -21.49 -9.50 0.94
CA VAL A 188 -22.70 -9.18 1.72
C VAL A 188 -22.40 -8.12 2.78
N HIS A 189 -21.31 -8.27 3.54
CA HIS A 189 -20.86 -7.29 4.52
C HIS A 189 -20.66 -5.90 3.87
N GLN A 190 -19.96 -5.84 2.74
CA GLN A 190 -19.75 -4.57 2.02
C GLN A 190 -21.06 -3.92 1.57
N GLN A 191 -22.04 -4.71 1.11
CA GLN A 191 -23.35 -4.18 0.71
C GLN A 191 -24.15 -3.59 1.89
N ASN A 192 -23.96 -4.15 3.08
CA ASN A 192 -24.57 -3.69 4.32
C ASN A 192 -23.84 -2.51 4.96
N SER A 193 -22.76 -2.01 4.35
CA SER A 193 -22.07 -0.83 4.82
C SER A 193 -22.99 0.40 4.80
N PRO A 194 -23.06 1.19 5.88
CA PRO A 194 -23.87 2.42 5.94
C PRO A 194 -23.58 3.38 4.79
N MET A 195 -22.31 3.47 4.37
CA MET A 195 -21.88 4.31 3.25
C MET A 195 -22.47 3.84 1.92
N VAL A 196 -22.51 2.52 1.69
CA VAL A 196 -23.06 1.92 0.46
C VAL A 196 -24.58 2.05 0.45
N ILE A 197 -25.25 1.83 1.58
CA ILE A 197 -26.69 2.02 1.72
C ILE A 197 -27.06 3.48 1.43
N ALA A 198 -26.33 4.44 2.02
CA ALA A 198 -26.54 5.87 1.79
C ALA A 198 -26.29 6.27 0.33
N ASP A 199 -25.23 5.77 -0.31
CA ASP A 199 -24.96 6.03 -1.73
C ASP A 199 -26.06 5.45 -2.64
N ARG A 200 -26.52 4.24 -2.38
CA ARG A 200 -27.64 3.62 -3.09
C ARG A 200 -28.93 4.44 -2.92
N ALA A 201 -29.22 4.87 -1.70
CA ALA A 201 -30.38 5.73 -1.42
C ALA A 201 -30.28 7.07 -2.17
N ARG A 202 -29.10 7.71 -2.17
CA ARG A 202 -28.81 8.94 -2.91
C ARG A 202 -29.00 8.76 -4.41
N LYS A 203 -28.45 7.69 -4.99
CA LYS A 203 -28.60 7.38 -6.42
C LYS A 203 -30.06 7.11 -6.79
N LYS A 204 -30.78 6.37 -5.96
CA LYS A 204 -32.22 6.13 -6.13
C LYS A 204 -33.00 7.45 -6.10
N ALA A 205 -32.66 8.38 -5.21
CA ALA A 205 -33.26 9.70 -5.18
C ALA A 205 -32.92 10.53 -6.43
N LEU A 206 -31.68 10.47 -6.93
CA LEU A 206 -31.26 11.19 -8.14
C LEU A 206 -31.92 10.65 -9.42
N VAL A 207 -32.07 9.34 -9.56
CA VAL A 207 -32.79 8.74 -10.71
C VAL A 207 -34.25 9.18 -10.75
N ARG A 208 -34.87 9.43 -9.59
CA ARG A 208 -36.24 9.96 -9.53
C ARG A 208 -36.33 11.42 -10.00
N THR A 209 -35.27 12.21 -9.83
CA THR A 209 -35.26 13.64 -10.21
C THR A 209 -34.66 13.90 -11.59
N SER A 210 -33.74 13.06 -12.06
CA SER A 210 -33.11 13.18 -13.38
C SER A 210 -32.69 11.80 -13.91
N PRO A 211 -33.50 11.17 -14.78
CA PRO A 211 -33.12 9.91 -15.41
C PRO A 211 -32.12 10.20 -16.54
N THR A 212 -30.86 10.36 -16.16
CA THR A 212 -29.72 10.68 -17.05
C THR A 212 -29.44 9.64 -18.13
N SER A 213 -30.07 8.45 -18.08
CA SER A 213 -29.97 7.42 -19.13
C SER A 213 -31.20 7.30 -20.02
N SER A 214 -32.29 8.03 -19.74
CA SER A 214 -33.52 7.92 -20.53
C SER A 214 -33.61 9.03 -21.57
N LYS A 215 -33.96 8.67 -22.82
CA LYS A 215 -34.12 9.63 -23.94
C LYS A 215 -35.16 10.74 -23.66
N LEU A 216 -36.02 10.53 -22.66
CA LEU A 216 -37.10 11.41 -22.23
C LEU A 216 -36.81 11.99 -20.83
N THR A 217 -36.72 13.31 -20.74
CA THR A 217 -36.72 14.03 -19.45
C THR A 217 -38.15 14.39 -19.04
N VAL A 218 -38.37 14.72 -17.76
CA VAL A 218 -39.69 15.19 -17.25
C VAL A 218 -40.26 16.29 -18.15
N THR A 219 -39.47 17.30 -18.50
CA THR A 219 -39.85 18.41 -19.40
C THR A 219 -40.22 17.95 -20.81
N LYS A 220 -39.48 17.00 -21.39
CA LYS A 220 -39.83 16.42 -22.71
C LYS A 220 -41.13 15.65 -22.65
N VAL A 221 -41.41 14.93 -21.55
CA VAL A 221 -42.67 14.20 -21.38
C VAL A 221 -43.84 15.16 -21.17
N MET A 222 -43.67 16.26 -20.44
CA MET A 222 -44.69 17.30 -20.31
C MET A 222 -45.07 17.88 -21.68
N TYR A 223 -44.07 18.20 -22.50
CA TYR A 223 -44.28 18.71 -23.87
C TYR A 223 -44.86 17.64 -24.80
N LEU A 224 -44.40 16.39 -24.72
CA LEU A 224 -44.96 15.27 -25.48
C LEU A 224 -46.45 15.05 -25.15
N LYS A 225 -46.84 15.10 -23.86
CA LYS A 225 -48.25 14.98 -23.44
C LYS A 225 -49.10 16.14 -23.94
N LYS A 226 -48.55 17.37 -24.00
CA LYS A 226 -49.22 18.53 -24.62
C LYS A 226 -49.49 18.29 -26.11
N LEU A 227 -48.49 17.87 -26.88
CA LEU A 227 -48.67 17.57 -28.31
C LEU A 227 -49.63 16.39 -28.58
N ILE A 228 -49.67 15.40 -27.68
CA ILE A 228 -50.66 14.31 -27.75
C ILE A 228 -52.09 14.86 -27.56
N LYS A 229 -52.28 15.84 -26.66
CA LYS A 229 -53.57 16.50 -26.42
C LYS A 229 -53.99 17.36 -27.62
N GLU A 230 -53.04 17.98 -28.30
CA GLU A 230 -53.25 18.75 -29.55
C GLU A 230 -53.53 17.86 -30.77
N GLY A 231 -53.50 16.53 -30.63
CA GLY A 231 -53.90 15.59 -31.68
C GLY A 231 -52.79 15.20 -32.67
N VAL A 232 -51.52 15.52 -32.38
CA VAL A 232 -50.41 15.17 -33.26
C VAL A 232 -50.26 13.64 -33.37
N PRO A 233 -50.12 13.06 -34.58
CA PRO A 233 -49.98 11.62 -34.76
C PRO A 233 -48.74 11.02 -34.06
N ALA A 234 -48.90 9.84 -33.47
CA ALA A 234 -47.85 9.16 -32.70
C ALA A 234 -46.57 8.90 -33.52
N ARG A 235 -46.69 8.65 -34.83
CA ARG A 235 -45.56 8.47 -35.75
C ARG A 235 -44.68 9.71 -35.88
N THR A 236 -45.30 10.90 -35.96
CA THR A 236 -44.58 12.18 -36.03
C THR A 236 -43.85 12.46 -34.72
N LEU A 237 -44.52 12.21 -33.59
CA LEU A 237 -43.94 12.35 -32.25
C LEU A 237 -42.79 11.35 -32.01
N ALA A 238 -42.91 10.11 -32.50
CA ALA A 238 -41.86 9.09 -32.40
C ALA A 238 -40.56 9.56 -33.07
N LYS A 239 -40.69 10.14 -34.26
CA LYS A 239 -39.57 10.70 -35.03
C LYS A 239 -38.95 11.91 -34.32
N GLN A 240 -39.78 12.84 -33.81
CA GLN A 240 -39.33 14.06 -33.16
C GLN A 240 -38.60 13.80 -31.83
N PHE A 241 -39.13 12.88 -31.01
CA PHE A 241 -38.56 12.55 -29.69
C PHE A 241 -37.56 11.37 -29.73
N LYS A 242 -37.34 10.76 -30.91
CA LYS A 242 -36.44 9.62 -31.14
C LYS A 242 -36.76 8.42 -30.23
N ILE A 243 -38.04 8.12 -30.08
CA ILE A 243 -38.60 7.01 -29.28
C ILE A 243 -39.50 6.12 -30.15
N THR A 244 -39.85 4.92 -29.66
CA THR A 244 -40.76 4.04 -30.40
C THR A 244 -42.21 4.50 -30.28
N GLU A 245 -43.03 4.24 -31.30
CA GLU A 245 -44.47 4.55 -31.26
C GLU A 245 -45.16 3.84 -30.09
N THR A 246 -44.75 2.61 -29.78
CA THR A 246 -45.21 1.86 -28.60
C THR A 246 -44.98 2.63 -27.31
N GLN A 247 -43.84 3.31 -27.15
CA GLN A 247 -43.53 4.12 -25.97
C GLN A 247 -44.48 5.32 -25.85
N ILE A 248 -44.89 5.92 -26.98
CA ILE A 248 -45.87 7.01 -27.02
C ILE A 248 -47.26 6.49 -26.65
N HIS A 249 -47.68 5.34 -27.18
CA HIS A 249 -48.95 4.73 -26.82
C HIS A 249 -49.03 4.32 -25.34
N ARG A 250 -47.90 3.90 -24.73
CA ARG A 250 -47.81 3.63 -23.29
C ARG A 250 -47.90 4.91 -22.45
N ILE A 251 -47.27 6.01 -22.89
CA ILE A 251 -47.39 7.33 -22.25
C ILE A 251 -48.82 7.88 -22.39
N LYS A 252 -49.46 7.69 -23.56
CA LYS A 252 -50.85 8.09 -23.82
C LYS A 252 -51.84 7.34 -22.91
N ARG A 253 -51.58 6.06 -22.62
CA ARG A 253 -52.37 5.22 -21.69
C ARG A 253 -51.99 5.42 -20.21
N ASN A 254 -51.08 6.34 -19.89
CA ASN A 254 -50.54 6.55 -18.54
C ASN A 254 -49.90 5.30 -17.88
N GLU A 255 -49.46 4.31 -18.67
CA GLU A 255 -48.72 3.14 -18.14
C GLU A 255 -47.29 3.53 -17.73
N ASN A 256 -46.69 4.46 -18.49
CA ASN A 256 -45.39 5.05 -18.20
C ASN A 256 -45.55 6.57 -17.99
N TRP A 257 -44.82 7.14 -17.02
CA TRP A 257 -44.86 8.58 -16.69
C TRP A 257 -46.24 9.11 -16.26
N ALA A 258 -47.03 8.30 -15.53
CA ALA A 258 -48.33 8.69 -15.00
C ALA A 258 -48.27 9.97 -14.13
N TYR A 259 -47.20 10.12 -13.35
CA TYR A 259 -46.98 11.23 -12.43
C TYR A 259 -46.62 12.58 -13.10
N VAL A 260 -46.41 12.60 -14.41
CA VAL A 260 -46.05 13.83 -15.14
C VAL A 260 -47.29 14.41 -15.82
N GLU A 261 -47.67 15.63 -15.46
CA GLU A 261 -48.77 16.35 -16.10
C GLU A 261 -48.37 16.94 -17.46
N ALA A 262 -49.36 17.19 -18.33
CA ALA A 262 -49.09 17.89 -19.59
C ALA A 262 -48.63 19.33 -19.31
N ALA A 263 -47.70 19.84 -20.12
CA ALA A 263 -47.35 21.26 -20.07
C ALA A 263 -48.61 22.10 -20.32
N LYS A 264 -48.78 23.17 -19.54
CA LYS A 264 -49.87 24.14 -19.72
C LYS A 264 -49.75 24.84 -21.08
#